data_AF-A0A6I9LHR3-F1
#
_entry.id   AF-A0A6I9LHR3-F1
#
_cell.length_a   1.000
_cell.length_b   1.000
_cell.length_c   1.000
_cell.angle_alpha   90.00
_cell.angle_beta   90.00
_cell.angle_gamma   90.00
#
_symmetry.space_group_name_H-M   'P 1'
#
loop_
_entity.id
_entity.type
_entity.pdbx_description
1 polymer ?
#
loop_
_entity_poly.entity_id
_entity_poly.type
_entity_poly.pdbx_seq_one_letter_code
_entity_poly.pdbx_strand_id
1 'polypeptide(L)'
;MTISKHSNASSFFFILMDLPGLEASHCWTAIPICFIYILSVLGNITIMHIVKSVPSLHTPMYLFLSMLSMADLGLSASTLPSMVAVFLLGQRIIGAAACFMQLFFIHTFSVIESAVLLAMAFDRCVAIREPLRYATILTTRRIGAIGLAVVIRSAALHLPLPVLLGRLTFQPVSALSHSYCVHPDVLRLSSSSTVINSGFGLFVMLSTLGMDAVLILLSYVLILKTVLSIASNAERLKAFNTCISHICAVLLFYTPLVSLSMIHRFGKKKLPAQVYMLLSYLHFLMPPMLNPIVYSVKTKEIRVRILKMLHPKKH
;
A
#
# COMPACT_ATOMS: atom_id res chain seq x y z
N MET A 1 31.32 -28.50 25.54
CA MET A 1 30.59 -27.44 26.25
C MET A 1 30.13 -26.40 25.23
N THR A 2 28.97 -26.63 24.63
CA THR A 2 28.38 -25.75 23.62
C THR A 2 27.72 -24.56 24.33
N ILE A 3 28.36 -23.39 24.26
CA ILE A 3 27.79 -22.15 24.80
C ILE A 3 26.63 -21.76 23.88
N SER A 4 25.42 -22.03 24.34
CA SER A 4 24.18 -21.44 23.81
C SER A 4 24.25 -19.93 24.02
N LYS A 5 24.68 -19.18 22.99
CA LYS A 5 24.47 -17.73 22.93
C LYS A 5 22.99 -17.50 22.61
N HIS A 6 22.18 -17.35 23.66
CA HIS A 6 20.92 -16.63 23.59
C HIS A 6 21.24 -15.15 23.32
N SER A 7 21.54 -14.82 22.06
CA SER A 7 21.68 -13.44 21.63
C SER A 7 20.29 -12.85 21.52
N ASN A 8 19.91 -11.99 22.47
CA ASN A 8 18.69 -11.19 22.40
C ASN A 8 18.62 -10.47 21.04
N ALA A 9 17.42 -10.36 20.45
CA ALA A 9 17.20 -9.66 19.19
C ALA A 9 17.73 -8.20 19.18
N SER A 10 18.06 -7.65 20.35
CA SER A 10 18.66 -6.32 20.55
C SER A 10 20.15 -6.20 20.16
N SER A 11 20.87 -7.29 19.84
CA SER A 11 22.29 -7.23 19.46
C SER A 11 22.58 -7.32 17.95
N PHE A 12 21.55 -7.40 17.10
CA PHE A 12 21.70 -7.56 15.65
C PHE A 12 21.31 -6.30 14.88
N PHE A 13 22.08 -6.00 13.84
CA PHE A 13 21.85 -4.89 12.94
C PHE A 13 21.83 -5.39 11.49
N PHE A 14 21.01 -4.75 10.67
CA PHE A 14 20.97 -4.94 9.23
C PHE A 14 21.63 -3.75 8.53
N ILE A 15 22.28 -4.03 7.40
CA ILE A 15 22.83 -3.00 6.53
C ILE A 15 21.84 -2.79 5.37
N LEU A 16 21.18 -1.65 5.36
CA LEU A 16 20.34 -1.18 4.28
C LEU A 16 21.22 -0.79 3.08
N MET A 17 20.81 -1.18 1.89
CA MET A 17 21.56 -0.88 0.66
C MET A 17 20.87 0.18 -0.18
N ASP A 18 21.70 1.03 -0.80
CA ASP A 18 21.30 1.97 -1.84
C ASP A 18 21.00 1.24 -3.16
N LEU A 19 20.59 1.99 -4.20
CA LEU A 19 20.38 1.44 -5.54
C LEU A 19 21.68 0.79 -6.09
N PRO A 20 21.71 -0.54 -6.36
CA PRO A 20 22.91 -1.21 -6.83
C PRO A 20 23.33 -0.67 -8.20
N GLY A 21 24.61 -0.33 -8.35
CA GLY A 21 25.18 0.21 -9.60
C GLY A 21 24.99 1.71 -9.80
N LEU A 22 24.45 2.43 -8.81
CA LEU A 22 24.27 3.88 -8.86
C LEU A 22 24.96 4.61 -7.70
N GLU A 23 25.95 3.95 -7.10
CA GLU A 23 26.69 4.44 -5.93
C GLU A 23 27.43 5.77 -6.20
N ALA A 24 27.86 5.98 -7.44
CA ALA A 24 28.50 7.22 -7.89
C ALA A 24 27.51 8.39 -8.13
N SER A 25 26.20 8.14 -8.10
CA SER A 25 25.16 9.13 -8.42
C SER A 25 24.00 9.17 -7.39
N HIS A 26 24.32 8.90 -6.12
CA HIS A 26 23.35 8.91 -5.01
C HIS A 26 22.45 10.15 -4.97
N CYS A 27 23.02 11.33 -5.22
CA CYS A 27 22.30 12.59 -5.17
C CYS A 27 21.21 12.69 -6.26
N TRP A 28 21.50 12.20 -7.48
CA TRP A 28 20.57 12.25 -8.61
C TRP A 28 19.38 11.30 -8.44
N THR A 29 19.51 10.22 -7.67
CA THR A 29 18.39 9.33 -7.36
C THR A 29 17.63 9.66 -6.10
N ALA A 30 18.26 10.28 -5.12
CA ALA A 30 17.58 10.77 -3.93
C ALA A 30 16.53 11.83 -4.28
N ILE A 31 16.85 12.75 -5.20
CA ILE A 31 15.96 13.85 -5.61
C ILE A 31 14.59 13.35 -6.12
N PRO A 32 14.48 12.48 -7.15
CA PRO A 32 13.18 12.04 -7.65
C PRO A 32 12.40 11.23 -6.61
N ILE A 33 13.07 10.44 -5.78
CA ILE A 33 12.42 9.65 -4.73
C ILE A 33 11.83 10.57 -3.66
N CYS A 34 12.61 11.55 -3.16
CA CYS A 34 12.14 12.55 -2.22
C CYS A 34 10.97 13.36 -2.79
N PHE A 35 11.04 13.73 -4.06
CA PHE A 35 9.95 14.43 -4.75
C PHE A 35 8.66 13.60 -4.80
N ILE A 36 8.74 12.31 -5.14
CA ILE A 36 7.58 11.40 -5.13
C ILE A 36 6.97 11.30 -3.72
N TYR A 37 7.79 11.18 -2.68
CA TYR A 37 7.29 11.15 -1.30
C TYR A 37 6.61 12.44 -0.89
N ILE A 38 7.19 13.61 -1.22
CA ILE A 38 6.57 14.91 -0.95
C ILE A 38 5.21 15.00 -1.65
N LEU A 39 5.13 14.63 -2.93
CA LEU A 39 3.87 14.63 -3.68
C LEU A 39 2.85 13.66 -3.09
N SER A 40 3.27 12.45 -2.71
CA SER A 40 2.41 11.44 -2.07
C SER A 40 1.83 11.98 -0.76
N VAL A 41 2.68 12.50 0.14
CA VAL A 41 2.26 13.01 1.44
C VAL A 41 1.34 14.22 1.27
N LEU A 42 1.73 15.20 0.45
CA LEU A 42 0.91 16.39 0.18
C LEU A 42 -0.44 16.02 -0.46
N GLY A 43 -0.42 15.11 -1.44
CA GLY A 43 -1.62 14.64 -2.13
C GLY A 43 -2.62 14.00 -1.16
N ASN A 44 -2.16 13.06 -0.34
CA ASN A 44 -3.02 12.36 0.62
C ASN A 44 -3.52 13.27 1.75
N ILE A 45 -2.67 14.16 2.28
CA ILE A 45 -3.11 15.18 3.26
C ILE A 45 -4.17 16.09 2.63
N THR A 46 -3.97 16.53 1.39
CA THR A 46 -4.92 17.39 0.68
C THR A 46 -6.27 16.70 0.48
N ILE A 47 -6.28 15.43 0.06
CA ILE A 47 -7.51 14.64 -0.08
C ILE A 47 -8.25 14.54 1.25
N MET A 48 -7.56 14.15 2.33
CA MET A 48 -8.17 14.08 3.67
C MET A 48 -8.73 15.43 4.11
N HIS A 49 -7.97 16.51 3.90
CA HIS A 49 -8.39 17.86 4.24
C HIS A 49 -9.65 18.28 3.47
N ILE A 50 -9.71 18.00 2.17
CA ILE A 50 -10.86 18.32 1.32
C ILE A 50 -12.09 17.52 1.74
N VAL A 51 -11.96 16.21 1.94
CA VAL A 51 -13.06 15.35 2.38
C VAL A 51 -13.61 15.84 3.72
N LYS A 52 -12.74 16.17 4.68
CA LYS A 52 -13.14 16.71 5.98
C LYS A 52 -13.82 18.08 5.89
N SER A 53 -13.37 18.93 4.97
CA SER A 53 -13.83 20.33 4.90
C SER A 53 -15.09 20.54 4.07
N VAL A 54 -15.48 19.57 3.24
CA VAL A 54 -16.58 19.71 2.28
C VAL A 54 -17.68 18.70 2.63
N PRO A 55 -18.77 19.11 3.31
CA PRO A 55 -19.82 18.20 3.76
C PRO A 55 -20.48 17.40 2.63
N SER A 56 -20.57 17.95 1.41
CA SER A 56 -21.12 17.23 0.25
C SER A 56 -20.24 16.04 -0.20
N LEU A 57 -18.98 15.98 0.24
CA LEU A 57 -18.09 14.84 0.02
C LEU A 57 -18.18 13.80 1.13
N HIS A 58 -19.04 13.94 2.15
CA HIS A 58 -19.25 12.90 3.15
C HIS A 58 -20.12 11.73 2.64
N THR A 59 -19.83 11.26 1.43
CA THR A 59 -20.44 10.07 0.83
C THR A 59 -19.50 8.87 1.00
N PRO A 60 -20.03 7.63 0.95
CA PRO A 60 -19.26 6.44 1.29
C PRO A 60 -17.93 6.30 0.54
N MET A 61 -17.92 6.54 -0.76
CA MET A 61 -16.73 6.48 -1.60
C MET A 61 -15.60 7.39 -1.13
N TYR A 62 -15.92 8.64 -0.77
CA TYR A 62 -14.91 9.63 -0.35
C TYR A 62 -14.46 9.41 1.10
N LEU A 63 -15.32 8.84 1.94
CA LEU A 63 -14.92 8.38 3.27
C LEU A 63 -13.92 7.22 3.16
N PHE A 64 -14.17 6.24 2.28
CA PHE A 64 -13.18 5.20 1.97
C PHE A 64 -11.91 5.79 1.34
N LEU A 65 -12.02 6.82 0.49
CA LEU A 65 -10.86 7.49 -0.09
C LEU A 65 -10.00 8.15 1.00
N SER A 66 -10.63 8.74 2.02
CA SER A 66 -9.93 9.29 3.19
C SER A 66 -9.22 8.18 3.98
N MET A 67 -9.83 7.00 4.13
CA MET A 67 -9.20 5.83 4.74
C MET A 67 -8.00 5.32 3.92
N LEU A 68 -8.13 5.32 2.59
CA LEU A 68 -7.05 4.97 1.67
C LEU A 68 -5.87 5.93 1.84
N SER A 69 -6.14 7.23 1.85
CA SER A 69 -5.11 8.26 2.10
C SER A 69 -4.44 8.14 3.47
N MET A 70 -5.16 7.72 4.52
CA MET A 70 -4.55 7.43 5.82
C MET A 70 -3.60 6.23 5.75
N ALA A 71 -3.97 5.17 5.03
CA ALA A 71 -3.10 4.01 4.83
C ALA A 71 -1.84 4.38 4.04
N ASP A 72 -2.00 5.18 2.98
CA ASP A 72 -0.91 5.70 2.14
C ASP A 72 0.10 6.54 2.95
N LEU A 73 -0.41 7.39 3.86
CA LEU A 73 0.42 8.15 4.79
C LEU A 73 1.12 7.26 5.81
N GLY A 74 0.44 6.23 6.33
CA GLY A 74 1.04 5.26 7.23
C GLY A 74 2.18 4.47 6.58
N LEU A 75 1.98 4.03 5.33
CA LEU A 75 3.01 3.38 4.52
C LEU A 75 4.20 4.32 4.30
N SER A 76 3.93 5.57 3.91
CA SER A 76 4.96 6.60 3.72
C SER A 76 5.74 6.87 5.00
N ALA A 77 5.06 6.98 6.15
CA ALA A 77 5.70 7.19 7.45
C ALA A 77 6.55 5.98 7.88
N SER A 78 6.23 4.78 7.41
CA SER A 78 6.98 3.56 7.72
C SER A 78 8.26 3.44 6.91
N THR A 79 8.25 3.84 5.64
CA THR A 79 9.39 3.68 4.72
C THR A 79 10.29 4.91 4.64
N LEU A 80 9.72 6.12 4.65
CA LEU A 80 10.45 7.37 4.44
C LEU A 80 11.61 7.61 5.42
N PRO A 81 11.51 7.32 6.73
CA PRO A 81 12.63 7.57 7.65
C PRO A 81 13.90 6.79 7.29
N SER A 82 13.77 5.49 6.97
CA SER A 82 14.91 4.65 6.56
C SER A 82 15.47 5.09 5.21
N MET A 83 14.59 5.44 4.28
CA MET A 83 14.99 5.98 2.98
C MET A 83 15.82 7.26 3.13
N VAL A 84 15.34 8.22 3.93
CA VAL A 84 16.05 9.48 4.20
C VAL A 84 17.39 9.22 4.89
N ALA A 85 17.44 8.32 5.88
CA ALA A 85 18.67 7.95 6.56
C ALA A 85 19.73 7.42 5.58
N VAL A 86 19.32 6.55 4.66
CA VAL A 86 20.18 5.93 3.67
C VAL A 86 20.62 6.94 2.60
N PHE A 87 19.67 7.63 1.95
CA PHE A 87 19.95 8.50 0.80
C PHE A 87 20.53 9.88 1.15
N LEU A 88 20.12 10.48 2.28
CA LEU A 88 20.51 11.85 2.64
C LEU A 88 21.57 11.90 3.74
N LEU A 89 21.55 10.95 4.68
CA LEU A 89 22.48 10.95 5.83
C LEU A 89 23.62 9.93 5.69
N GLY A 90 23.58 9.08 4.66
CA GLY A 90 24.55 7.98 4.47
C GLY A 90 24.50 6.92 5.59
N GLN A 91 23.44 6.93 6.40
CA GLN A 91 23.25 6.02 7.53
C GLN A 91 22.54 4.76 7.05
N ARG A 92 23.30 3.67 6.94
CA ARG A 92 22.83 2.39 6.41
C ARG A 92 22.50 1.35 7.47
N ILE A 93 22.70 1.65 8.75
CA ILE A 93 22.53 0.67 9.83
C ILE A 93 21.13 0.79 10.44
N ILE A 94 20.39 -0.31 10.49
CA ILE A 94 19.11 -0.40 11.20
C ILE A 94 19.14 -1.55 12.21
N GLY A 95 18.70 -1.30 13.45
CA GLY A 95 18.58 -2.36 14.45
C GLY A 95 17.46 -3.34 14.09
N ALA A 96 17.62 -4.62 14.44
CA ALA A 96 16.64 -5.65 14.11
C ALA A 96 15.23 -5.34 14.63
N ALA A 97 15.10 -4.82 15.85
CA ALA A 97 13.81 -4.40 16.41
C ALA A 97 13.13 -3.30 15.56
N ALA A 98 13.89 -2.28 15.13
CA ALA A 98 13.37 -1.22 14.27
C ALA A 98 12.95 -1.77 12.89
N CYS A 99 13.73 -2.70 12.34
CA CYS A 99 13.42 -3.38 11.08
C CYS A 99 12.12 -4.21 11.17
N PHE A 100 11.93 -4.97 12.26
CA PHE A 100 10.73 -5.79 12.44
C PHE A 100 9.48 -4.93 12.67
N MET A 101 9.60 -3.82 13.40
CA MET A 101 8.52 -2.86 13.56
C MET A 101 8.18 -2.17 12.23
N GLN A 102 9.18 -1.78 11.45
CA GLN A 102 8.97 -1.24 10.10
C GLN A 102 8.21 -2.23 9.22
N LEU A 103 8.59 -3.51 9.21
CA LEU A 103 7.87 -4.55 8.47
C LEU A 103 6.42 -4.72 8.93
N PHE A 104 6.19 -4.71 10.24
CA PHE A 104 4.84 -4.78 10.80
C PHE A 104 3.95 -3.65 10.25
N PHE A 105 4.44 -2.40 10.29
CA PHE A 105 3.65 -1.27 9.80
C PHE A 105 3.47 -1.29 8.28
N ILE A 106 4.52 -1.57 7.51
CA ILE A 106 4.43 -1.68 6.03
C ILE A 106 3.34 -2.69 5.66
N HIS A 107 3.40 -3.91 6.20
CA HIS A 107 2.43 -4.94 5.87
C HIS A 107 1.02 -4.62 6.36
N THR A 108 0.90 -4.05 7.57
CA THR A 108 -0.40 -3.65 8.11
C THR A 108 -1.06 -2.60 7.21
N PHE A 109 -0.34 -1.55 6.81
CA PHE A 109 -0.89 -0.50 5.95
C PHE A 109 -1.18 -0.99 4.53
N SER A 110 -0.35 -1.87 3.95
CA SER A 110 -0.66 -2.48 2.64
C SER A 110 -1.92 -3.35 2.67
N VAL A 111 -2.18 -4.07 3.77
CA VAL A 111 -3.44 -4.82 3.91
C VAL A 111 -4.64 -3.90 4.12
N ILE A 112 -4.47 -2.81 4.88
CA ILE A 112 -5.51 -1.78 5.01
C ILE A 112 -5.84 -1.19 3.64
N GLU A 113 -4.84 -0.85 2.84
CA GLU A 113 -5.01 -0.32 1.47
C GLU A 113 -5.84 -1.28 0.60
N SER A 114 -5.43 -2.56 0.53
CA SER A 114 -6.16 -3.62 -0.18
C SER A 114 -7.61 -3.75 0.28
N ALA A 115 -7.84 -3.79 1.60
CA ALA A 115 -9.17 -3.97 2.16
C ALA A 115 -10.07 -2.74 1.96
N VAL A 116 -9.51 -1.53 1.94
CA VAL A 116 -10.23 -0.31 1.58
C VAL A 116 -10.59 -0.30 0.10
N LEU A 117 -9.71 -0.75 -0.80
CA LEU A 117 -10.05 -0.96 -2.22
C LEU A 117 -11.19 -1.98 -2.38
N LEU A 118 -11.19 -3.06 -1.60
CA LEU A 118 -12.34 -3.98 -1.56
C LEU A 118 -13.62 -3.27 -1.10
N ALA A 119 -13.56 -2.45 -0.05
CA ALA A 119 -14.73 -1.71 0.43
C ALA A 119 -15.25 -0.70 -0.61
N MET A 120 -14.35 -0.06 -1.37
CA MET A 120 -14.71 0.79 -2.51
C MET A 120 -15.33 -0.01 -3.66
N ALA A 121 -14.84 -1.22 -3.97
CA ALA A 121 -15.45 -2.11 -4.95
C ALA A 121 -16.89 -2.47 -4.54
N PHE A 122 -17.08 -2.77 -3.25
CA PHE A 122 -18.39 -3.05 -2.68
C PHE A 122 -19.32 -1.82 -2.75
N ASP A 123 -18.82 -0.62 -2.44
CA ASP A 123 -19.55 0.64 -2.65
C ASP A 123 -20.06 0.79 -4.09
N ARG A 124 -19.17 0.64 -5.07
CA ARG A 124 -19.53 0.70 -6.50
C ARG A 124 -20.58 -0.36 -6.87
N CYS A 125 -20.42 -1.58 -6.34
CA CYS A 125 -21.34 -2.68 -6.59
C CYS A 125 -22.74 -2.37 -6.07
N VAL A 126 -22.88 -1.94 -4.82
CA VAL A 126 -24.18 -1.58 -4.23
C VAL A 126 -24.79 -0.37 -4.93
N ALA A 127 -23.98 0.65 -5.25
CA ALA A 127 -24.45 1.86 -5.94
C ALA A 127 -25.07 1.55 -7.33
N ILE A 128 -24.51 0.59 -8.05
CA ILE A 128 -24.97 0.22 -9.40
C ILE A 128 -26.09 -0.82 -9.36
N ARG A 129 -26.00 -1.83 -8.50
CA ARG A 129 -26.98 -2.94 -8.46
C ARG A 129 -28.24 -2.61 -7.69
N GLU A 130 -28.14 -1.81 -6.63
CA GLU A 130 -29.21 -1.59 -5.66
C GLU A 130 -29.35 -0.09 -5.33
N PRO A 131 -29.52 0.80 -6.33
CA PRO A 131 -29.46 2.25 -6.12
C PRO A 131 -30.50 2.75 -5.10
N LEU A 132 -31.70 2.15 -5.05
CA LEU A 132 -32.76 2.51 -4.10
C LEU A 132 -32.42 2.16 -2.64
N ARG A 133 -31.57 1.15 -2.43
CA ARG A 133 -31.16 0.69 -1.09
C ARG A 133 -29.78 1.17 -0.70
N TYR A 134 -29.07 1.86 -1.58
CA TYR A 134 -27.69 2.31 -1.35
C TYR A 134 -27.54 3.08 -0.03
N ALA A 135 -28.40 4.08 0.22
CA ALA A 135 -28.33 4.91 1.43
C ALA A 135 -28.65 4.16 2.73
N THR A 136 -29.42 3.07 2.66
CA THR A 136 -29.73 2.24 3.84
C THR A 136 -28.69 1.14 4.07
N ILE A 137 -28.03 0.68 2.99
CA ILE A 137 -26.97 -0.32 3.06
C ILE A 137 -25.65 0.31 3.55
N LEU A 138 -25.24 1.44 2.98
CA LEU A 138 -23.97 2.12 3.27
C LEU A 138 -24.20 3.41 4.07
N THR A 139 -24.46 3.24 5.36
CA THR A 139 -24.54 4.37 6.30
C THR A 139 -23.16 4.75 6.83
N THR A 140 -22.98 6.00 7.26
CA THR A 140 -21.73 6.48 7.87
C THR A 140 -21.28 5.62 9.05
N ARG A 141 -22.23 5.12 9.86
CA ARG A 141 -21.94 4.21 10.97
C ARG A 141 -21.35 2.87 10.48
N ARG A 142 -21.92 2.30 9.42
CA ARG A 142 -21.41 1.05 8.83
C ARG A 142 -20.04 1.25 8.20
N ILE A 143 -19.80 2.38 7.53
CA ILE A 143 -18.50 2.72 6.97
C ILE A 143 -17.43 2.83 8.06
N GLY A 144 -17.74 3.53 9.16
CA GLY A 144 -16.85 3.60 10.32
C GLY A 144 -16.56 2.22 10.91
N ALA A 145 -17.58 1.36 11.02
CA ALA A 145 -17.41 -0.02 11.48
C ALA A 145 -16.55 -0.86 10.52
N ILE A 146 -16.72 -0.72 9.20
CA ILE A 146 -15.88 -1.36 8.19
C ILE A 146 -14.43 -0.90 8.36
N GLY A 147 -14.19 0.41 8.45
CA GLY A 147 -12.84 0.96 8.65
C GLY A 147 -12.17 0.42 9.91
N LEU A 148 -12.89 0.38 11.03
CA LEU A 148 -12.38 -0.18 12.29
C LEU A 148 -12.07 -1.68 12.16
N ALA A 149 -12.97 -2.45 11.54
CA ALA A 149 -12.78 -3.87 11.33
C ALA A 149 -11.56 -4.16 10.43
N VAL A 150 -11.35 -3.34 9.39
CA VAL A 150 -10.17 -3.42 8.52
C VAL A 150 -8.88 -3.19 9.30
N VAL A 151 -8.82 -2.15 10.14
CA VAL A 151 -7.63 -1.85 10.95
C VAL A 151 -7.35 -2.99 11.94
N ILE A 152 -8.38 -3.45 12.68
CA ILE A 152 -8.24 -4.52 13.67
C ILE A 152 -7.77 -5.82 12.99
N ARG A 153 -8.43 -6.24 11.89
CA ARG A 153 -8.05 -7.44 11.14
C ARG A 153 -6.60 -7.35 10.67
N SER A 154 -6.21 -6.22 10.10
CA SER A 154 -4.87 -6.04 9.51
C SER A 154 -3.78 -6.10 10.59
N ALA A 155 -3.98 -5.38 11.70
CA ALA A 155 -3.04 -5.36 12.81
C ALA A 155 -2.96 -6.73 13.51
N ALA A 156 -4.10 -7.37 13.79
CA ALA A 156 -4.14 -8.67 14.46
C ALA A 156 -3.43 -9.77 13.65
N LEU A 157 -3.59 -9.79 12.33
CA LEU A 157 -2.91 -10.75 11.46
C LEU A 157 -1.40 -10.52 11.39
N HIS A 158 -0.92 -9.29 11.52
CA HIS A 158 0.52 -8.98 11.46
C HIS A 158 1.21 -8.93 12.82
N LEU A 159 0.46 -8.88 13.92
CA LEU A 159 1.01 -8.82 15.28
C LEU A 159 2.01 -9.96 15.59
N PRO A 160 1.85 -11.20 15.10
CA PRO A 160 2.83 -12.26 15.31
C PRO A 160 4.16 -12.05 14.56
N LEU A 161 4.20 -11.20 13.52
CA LEU A 161 5.35 -11.04 12.64
C LEU A 161 6.64 -10.64 13.39
N PRO A 162 6.67 -9.58 14.23
CA PRO A 162 7.90 -9.22 14.94
C PRO A 162 8.37 -10.31 15.91
N VAL A 163 7.42 -11.04 16.51
CA VAL A 163 7.73 -12.14 17.44
C VAL A 163 8.34 -13.33 16.67
N LEU A 164 7.77 -13.70 15.53
CA LEU A 164 8.28 -14.79 14.70
C LEU A 164 9.65 -14.47 14.09
N LEU A 165 9.87 -13.22 13.68
CA LEU A 165 11.17 -12.74 13.20
C LEU A 165 12.20 -12.67 14.34
N GLY A 166 11.80 -12.24 15.53
CA GLY A 166 12.67 -12.20 16.71
C GLY A 166 13.16 -13.57 17.20
N ARG A 167 12.51 -14.66 16.77
CA ARG A 167 12.96 -16.05 17.03
C ARG A 167 13.99 -16.56 16.05
N LEU A 168 14.22 -15.87 14.93
CA LEU A 168 15.21 -16.25 13.94
C LEU A 168 16.62 -15.87 14.40
N THR A 169 17.60 -16.67 14.01
CA THR A 169 19.01 -16.29 14.11
C THR A 169 19.49 -15.70 12.79
N PHE A 170 20.33 -14.67 12.87
CA PHE A 170 20.85 -13.92 11.72
C PHE A 170 22.37 -13.96 11.70
N GLN A 171 22.95 -13.79 10.51
CA GLN A 171 24.40 -13.66 10.36
C GLN A 171 24.87 -12.29 10.88
N PRO A 172 26.12 -12.18 11.41
CA PRO A 172 26.64 -10.94 11.98
C PRO A 172 26.69 -9.76 11.01
N VAL A 173 26.83 -10.04 9.71
CA VAL A 173 26.77 -9.05 8.64
C VAL A 173 25.63 -9.45 7.71
N SER A 174 24.52 -8.74 7.80
CA SER A 174 23.29 -9.03 7.06
C SER A 174 22.90 -7.82 6.21
N ALA A 175 23.37 -7.81 4.96
CA ALA A 175 23.04 -6.75 4.00
C ALA A 175 21.69 -7.04 3.33
N LEU A 176 20.74 -6.13 3.49
CA LEU A 176 19.46 -6.14 2.78
C LEU A 176 19.65 -5.62 1.36
N SER A 177 18.72 -5.97 0.46
CA SER A 177 18.81 -5.48 -0.92
C SER A 177 18.15 -4.12 -1.14
N HIS A 178 17.48 -3.57 -0.12
CA HIS A 178 16.72 -2.32 -0.17
C HIS A 178 17.14 -1.34 0.94
N SER A 179 16.78 -0.07 0.77
CA SER A 179 16.97 1.01 1.76
C SER A 179 15.84 1.11 2.80
N TYR A 180 14.96 0.11 2.82
CA TYR A 180 14.00 -0.18 3.88
C TYR A 180 13.90 -1.70 4.05
N CYS A 181 13.32 -2.15 5.16
CA CYS A 181 13.17 -3.57 5.41
C CYS A 181 12.10 -4.20 4.51
N VAL A 182 12.48 -5.29 3.84
CA VAL A 182 11.62 -6.11 2.99
C VAL A 182 11.59 -7.54 3.54
N HIS A 183 10.40 -8.08 3.79
CA HIS A 183 10.24 -9.34 4.52
C HIS A 183 10.96 -10.53 3.86
N PRO A 184 10.83 -10.76 2.53
CA PRO A 184 11.64 -11.76 1.83
C PRO A 184 13.16 -11.60 2.01
N ASP A 185 13.68 -10.37 2.06
CA ASP A 185 15.11 -10.12 2.22
C ASP A 185 15.59 -10.48 3.64
N VAL A 186 14.80 -10.13 4.66
CA VAL A 186 15.10 -10.49 6.05
C VAL A 186 15.10 -12.00 6.23
N LEU A 187 14.13 -12.73 5.65
CA LEU A 187 14.09 -14.19 5.74
C LEU A 187 15.29 -14.85 5.04
N ARG A 188 15.76 -14.30 3.91
CA ARG A 188 16.94 -14.82 3.19
C ARG A 188 18.24 -14.74 4.00
N LEU A 189 18.33 -13.78 4.92
CA LEU A 189 19.52 -13.56 5.77
C LEU A 189 19.50 -14.39 7.06
N SER A 190 18.44 -15.15 7.30
CA SER A 190 18.36 -16.03 8.48
C SER A 190 19.26 -17.25 8.33
N SER A 191 19.96 -17.60 9.42
CA SER A 191 20.72 -18.84 9.55
C SER A 191 19.90 -20.00 10.11
N SER A 192 18.68 -19.73 10.58
CA SER A 192 17.74 -20.71 11.11
C SER A 192 16.61 -21.02 10.11
N SER A 193 15.90 -22.13 10.31
CA SER A 193 14.77 -22.51 9.45
C SER A 193 13.70 -21.42 9.40
N THR A 194 13.35 -20.96 8.19
CA THR A 194 12.33 -19.94 7.94
C THR A 194 10.98 -20.53 7.52
N VAL A 195 10.80 -21.84 7.63
CA VAL A 195 9.58 -22.55 7.15
C VAL A 195 8.31 -22.00 7.81
N ILE A 196 8.33 -21.81 9.14
CA ILE A 196 7.17 -21.28 9.89
C ILE A 196 6.88 -19.83 9.46
N ASN A 197 7.91 -18.98 9.37
CA ASN A 197 7.77 -17.58 8.96
C ASN A 197 7.24 -17.46 7.54
N SER A 198 7.80 -18.24 6.61
CA SER A 198 7.38 -18.27 5.20
C SER A 198 5.95 -18.80 5.06
N GLY A 199 5.60 -19.86 5.78
CA GLY A 199 4.25 -20.44 5.77
C GLY A 199 3.20 -19.50 6.34
N PHE A 200 3.50 -18.86 7.49
CA PHE A 200 2.63 -17.85 8.08
C PHE A 200 2.49 -16.62 7.17
N GLY A 201 3.59 -16.12 6.61
CA GLY A 201 3.57 -15.00 5.67
C GLY A 201 2.73 -15.30 4.42
N LEU A 202 2.83 -16.51 3.87
CA LEU A 202 2.00 -16.96 2.75
C LEU A 202 0.52 -17.07 3.15
N PHE A 203 0.22 -17.62 4.32
CA PHE A 203 -1.15 -17.68 4.84
C PHE A 203 -1.76 -16.29 4.98
N VAL A 204 -1.05 -15.35 5.60
CA VAL A 204 -1.52 -13.97 5.76
C VAL A 204 -1.72 -13.32 4.40
N MET A 205 -0.78 -13.50 3.45
CA MET A 205 -0.91 -12.95 2.11
C MET A 205 -2.14 -13.47 1.36
N LEU A 206 -2.36 -14.78 1.35
CA LEU A 206 -3.49 -15.39 0.64
C LEU A 206 -4.82 -15.02 1.29
N SER A 207 -4.90 -15.07 2.63
CA SER A 207 -6.12 -14.75 3.38
C SER A 207 -6.47 -13.26 3.38
N THR A 208 -5.54 -12.37 3.00
CA THR A 208 -5.75 -10.93 2.87
C THR A 208 -5.78 -10.51 1.40
N LEU A 209 -4.64 -10.14 0.82
CA LEU A 209 -4.54 -9.64 -0.56
C LEU A 209 -5.13 -10.61 -1.59
N GLY A 210 -4.94 -11.91 -1.40
CA GLY A 210 -5.53 -12.93 -2.29
C GLY A 210 -7.06 -12.92 -2.26
N MET A 211 -7.63 -13.01 -1.05
CA MET A 211 -9.08 -12.96 -0.85
C MET A 211 -9.71 -11.63 -1.29
N ASP A 212 -9.07 -10.51 -0.96
CA ASP A 212 -9.54 -9.19 -1.34
C ASP A 212 -9.58 -9.03 -2.87
N ALA A 213 -8.54 -9.49 -3.58
CA ALA A 213 -8.49 -9.49 -5.04
C ALA A 213 -9.63 -10.29 -5.67
N VAL A 214 -9.91 -11.50 -5.15
CA VAL A 214 -11.01 -12.34 -5.64
C VAL A 214 -12.35 -11.64 -5.43
N LEU A 215 -12.58 -11.03 -4.25
CA LEU A 215 -13.82 -10.33 -3.94
C LEU A 215 -13.99 -9.04 -4.75
N ILE A 216 -12.91 -8.31 -5.05
CA ILE A 216 -12.91 -7.17 -5.98
C ILE A 216 -13.32 -7.65 -7.38
N LEU A 217 -12.71 -8.74 -7.87
CA LEU A 217 -13.03 -9.30 -9.18
C LEU A 217 -14.50 -9.72 -9.26
N LEU A 218 -15.00 -10.44 -8.25
CA LEU A 218 -16.42 -10.84 -8.18
C LEU A 218 -17.34 -9.62 -8.17
N SER A 219 -16.99 -8.56 -7.41
CA SER A 219 -17.75 -7.31 -7.39
C SER A 219 -17.83 -6.68 -8.78
N TYR A 220 -16.73 -6.66 -9.54
CA TYR A 220 -16.71 -6.14 -10.90
C TYR A 220 -17.42 -7.00 -11.92
N VAL A 221 -17.40 -8.34 -11.76
CA VAL A 221 -18.23 -9.24 -12.57
C VAL A 221 -19.71 -8.96 -12.35
N LEU A 222 -20.12 -8.74 -11.10
CA LEU A 222 -21.51 -8.37 -10.76
C LEU A 222 -21.89 -6.99 -11.31
N ILE A 223 -21.01 -6.00 -11.19
CA ILE A 223 -21.20 -4.67 -11.80
C ILE A 223 -21.38 -4.81 -13.31
N LEU A 224 -20.50 -5.56 -13.98
CA LEU A 224 -20.56 -5.74 -15.43
C LEU A 224 -21.87 -6.40 -15.86
N LYS A 225 -22.32 -7.45 -15.15
CA LYS A 225 -23.63 -8.08 -15.42
C LYS A 225 -24.78 -7.09 -15.34
N THR A 226 -24.80 -6.22 -14.33
CA THR A 226 -25.84 -5.20 -14.19
C THR A 226 -25.73 -4.10 -15.24
N VAL A 227 -24.53 -3.65 -15.57
CA VAL A 227 -24.34 -2.64 -16.62
C VAL A 227 -24.80 -3.18 -17.98
N LEU A 228 -24.50 -4.44 -18.30
CA LEU A 228 -24.94 -5.07 -19.54
C LEU A 228 -26.46 -5.24 -19.63
N SER A 229 -27.18 -5.32 -18.51
CA SER A 229 -28.65 -5.38 -18.51
C SER A 229 -29.33 -4.02 -18.79
N ILE A 230 -28.60 -2.90 -18.72
CA ILE A 230 -29.14 -1.57 -19.03
C ILE A 230 -29.38 -1.49 -20.54
N ALA A 231 -30.54 -0.98 -20.98
CA ALA A 231 -30.89 -0.91 -22.41
C ALA A 231 -30.11 0.17 -23.18
N SER A 232 -29.85 1.32 -22.55
CA SER A 232 -29.20 2.48 -23.20
C SER A 232 -27.68 2.43 -23.11
N ASN A 233 -27.00 2.51 -24.27
CA ASN A 233 -25.53 2.61 -24.32
C ASN A 233 -24.98 3.85 -23.62
N ALA A 234 -25.72 4.97 -23.63
CA ALA A 234 -25.32 6.19 -22.92
C ALA A 234 -25.33 5.99 -21.40
N GLU A 235 -26.34 5.28 -20.88
CA GLU A 235 -26.44 4.95 -19.46
C GLU A 235 -25.38 3.92 -19.04
N ARG A 236 -25.07 2.95 -19.91
CA ARG A 236 -23.95 2.01 -19.70
C ARG A 236 -22.62 2.74 -19.54
N LEU A 237 -22.32 3.66 -20.47
CA LEU A 237 -21.08 4.43 -20.45
C LEU A 237 -21.01 5.31 -19.19
N LYS A 238 -22.13 5.92 -18.80
CA LYS A 238 -22.23 6.71 -17.56
C LYS A 238 -21.94 5.84 -16.33
N ALA A 239 -22.52 4.65 -16.24
CA ALA A 239 -22.27 3.72 -15.14
C ALA A 239 -20.79 3.30 -15.08
N PHE A 240 -20.20 2.93 -16.21
CA PHE A 240 -18.79 2.53 -16.26
C PHE A 240 -17.83 3.67 -15.89
N ASN A 241 -18.14 4.89 -16.35
CA ASN A 241 -17.37 6.09 -16.01
C ASN A 241 -17.27 6.34 -14.50
N THR A 242 -18.25 5.90 -13.70
CA THR A 242 -18.21 6.01 -12.23
C THR A 242 -17.23 5.04 -11.57
N CYS A 243 -16.77 4.02 -12.29
CA CYS A 243 -15.88 2.97 -11.81
C CYS A 243 -14.42 3.16 -12.24
N ILE A 244 -14.15 3.99 -13.26
CA ILE A 244 -12.80 4.14 -13.85
C ILE A 244 -11.75 4.48 -12.81
N SER A 245 -11.99 5.48 -11.95
CA SER A 245 -11.02 5.87 -10.91
C SER A 245 -10.67 4.70 -9.99
N HIS A 246 -11.66 3.90 -9.61
CA HIS A 246 -11.44 2.74 -8.76
C HIS A 246 -10.71 1.60 -9.51
N ILE A 247 -11.06 1.33 -10.77
CA ILE A 247 -10.34 0.36 -11.60
C ILE A 247 -8.86 0.78 -11.73
N CYS A 248 -8.60 2.07 -11.98
CA CYS A 248 -7.24 2.59 -12.03
C CYS A 248 -6.50 2.37 -10.70
N ALA A 249 -7.11 2.69 -9.56
CA ALA A 249 -6.50 2.47 -8.24
C ALA A 249 -6.19 0.98 -7.97
N VAL A 250 -7.13 0.08 -8.28
CA VAL A 250 -6.93 -1.37 -8.17
C VAL A 250 -5.78 -1.86 -9.05
N LEU A 251 -5.72 -1.40 -10.31
CA LEU A 251 -4.64 -1.77 -11.22
C LEU A 251 -3.29 -1.25 -10.72
N LEU A 252 -3.23 -0.02 -10.21
CA LEU A 252 -2.00 0.56 -9.66
C LEU A 252 -1.48 -0.24 -8.45
N PHE A 253 -2.38 -0.70 -7.58
CA PHE A 253 -2.00 -1.49 -6.41
C PHE A 253 -1.57 -2.92 -6.75
N TYR A 254 -2.37 -3.66 -7.54
CA TYR A 254 -2.14 -5.09 -7.79
C TYR A 254 -1.15 -5.38 -8.92
N THR A 255 -0.99 -4.50 -9.91
CA THR A 255 -0.10 -4.77 -11.06
C THR A 255 1.36 -4.97 -10.65
N PRO A 256 1.96 -4.14 -9.78
CA PRO A 256 3.34 -4.35 -9.34
C PRO A 256 3.53 -5.68 -8.61
N LEU A 257 2.57 -6.07 -7.75
CA LEU A 257 2.59 -7.33 -7.00
C LEU A 257 2.56 -8.56 -7.92
N VAL A 258 1.65 -8.55 -8.89
CA VAL A 258 1.52 -9.62 -9.90
C VAL A 258 2.76 -9.67 -10.78
N SER A 259 3.26 -8.53 -11.24
CA SER A 259 4.45 -8.44 -12.08
C SER A 259 5.68 -9.02 -11.38
N LEU A 260 5.88 -8.70 -10.10
CA LEU A 260 6.99 -9.21 -9.29
C LEU A 260 6.91 -10.73 -9.16
N SER A 261 5.71 -11.25 -8.90
CA SER A 261 5.44 -12.68 -8.78
C SER A 261 5.69 -13.44 -10.09
N MET A 262 5.23 -12.89 -11.21
CA MET A 262 5.42 -13.48 -12.54
C MET A 262 6.89 -13.49 -12.94
N ILE A 263 7.61 -12.41 -12.68
CA ILE A 263 9.05 -12.31 -12.96
C ILE A 263 9.83 -13.35 -12.14
N HIS A 264 9.53 -13.48 -10.84
CA HIS A 264 10.22 -14.44 -9.98
C HIS A 264 9.94 -15.91 -10.37
N ARG A 265 8.71 -16.20 -10.85
CA ARG A 265 8.27 -17.57 -11.17
C ARG A 265 8.64 -18.02 -12.59
N PHE A 266 8.55 -17.12 -13.57
CA PHE A 266 8.66 -17.44 -15.00
C PHE A 266 9.80 -16.72 -15.73
N GLY A 267 10.54 -15.84 -15.02
CA GLY A 267 11.70 -15.17 -15.57
C GLY A 267 12.80 -16.16 -15.94
N LYS A 268 12.92 -16.48 -17.24
CA LYS A 268 13.96 -17.37 -17.78
C LYS A 268 15.38 -16.84 -17.57
N LYS A 269 15.53 -15.53 -17.38
CA LYS A 269 16.78 -14.86 -16.99
C LYS A 269 16.56 -14.16 -15.66
N LYS A 270 17.50 -14.29 -14.72
CA LYS A 270 17.51 -13.44 -13.51
C LYS A 270 17.68 -11.99 -13.97
N LEU A 271 16.65 -11.17 -13.77
CA LEU A 271 16.78 -9.73 -14.03
C LEU A 271 17.82 -9.11 -13.09
N PRO A 272 18.44 -7.99 -13.49
CA PRO A 272 19.32 -7.23 -12.62
C PRO A 272 18.60 -6.83 -11.32
N ALA A 273 19.34 -6.75 -10.21
CA ALA A 273 18.80 -6.39 -8.89
C ALA A 273 18.05 -5.05 -8.91
N GLN A 274 18.47 -4.13 -9.77
CA GLN A 274 17.87 -2.82 -10.02
C GLN A 274 16.40 -2.92 -10.45
N VAL A 275 16.02 -3.94 -11.22
CA VAL A 275 14.65 -4.07 -11.71
C VAL A 275 13.71 -4.55 -10.60
N TYR A 276 14.16 -5.51 -9.77
CA TYR A 276 13.40 -5.96 -8.61
C TYR A 276 13.20 -4.83 -7.61
N MET A 277 14.24 -4.04 -7.38
CA MET A 277 14.17 -2.88 -6.51
C MET A 277 13.22 -1.80 -7.05
N LEU A 278 13.34 -1.44 -8.33
CA LEU A 278 12.43 -0.48 -8.97
C LEU A 278 10.98 -0.96 -8.87
N LEU A 279 10.73 -2.25 -9.10
CA LEU A 279 9.39 -2.81 -9.01
C LEU A 279 8.85 -2.79 -7.58
N SER A 280 9.71 -3.00 -6.58
CA SER A 280 9.36 -2.82 -5.16
C SER A 280 9.01 -1.36 -4.83
N TYR A 281 9.78 -0.40 -5.35
CA TYR A 281 9.43 1.03 -5.22
C TYR A 281 8.12 1.38 -5.92
N LEU A 282 7.91 0.86 -7.13
CA LEU A 282 6.66 1.07 -7.85
C LEU A 282 5.48 0.48 -7.07
N HIS A 283 5.65 -0.68 -6.43
CA HIS A 283 4.60 -1.28 -5.61
C HIS A 283 4.19 -0.40 -4.42
N PHE A 284 5.14 0.16 -3.69
CA PHE A 284 4.85 0.91 -2.46
C PHE A 284 4.66 2.42 -2.65
N LEU A 285 5.24 3.05 -3.68
CA LEU A 285 5.18 4.51 -3.87
C LEU A 285 4.19 4.94 -4.95
N MET A 286 3.95 4.13 -5.98
CA MET A 286 3.05 4.56 -7.06
C MET A 286 1.59 4.71 -6.61
N PRO A 287 0.98 3.75 -5.88
CA PRO A 287 -0.41 3.91 -5.46
C PRO A 287 -0.60 5.16 -4.60
N PRO A 288 0.19 5.41 -3.53
CA PRO A 288 0.07 6.64 -2.74
C PRO A 288 0.20 7.94 -3.53
N MET A 289 1.07 7.97 -4.55
CA MET A 289 1.29 9.16 -5.38
C MET A 289 0.15 9.37 -6.41
N LEU A 290 -0.31 8.30 -7.05
CA LEU A 290 -1.24 8.37 -8.17
C LEU A 290 -2.71 8.37 -7.73
N ASN A 291 -3.04 7.76 -6.59
CA ASN A 291 -4.42 7.74 -6.06
C ASN A 291 -5.00 9.17 -5.96
N PRO A 292 -4.34 10.16 -5.32
CA PRO A 292 -4.82 11.54 -5.29
C PRO A 292 -5.06 12.15 -6.68
N ILE A 293 -4.22 11.84 -7.68
CA ILE A 293 -4.35 12.34 -9.05
C ILE A 293 -5.57 11.71 -9.73
N VAL A 294 -5.70 10.39 -9.66
CA VAL A 294 -6.81 9.63 -10.25
C VAL A 294 -8.17 10.11 -9.73
N TYR A 295 -8.27 10.40 -8.43
CA TYR A 295 -9.51 10.89 -7.83
C TYR A 295 -9.73 12.40 -8.04
N SER A 296 -8.70 13.23 -8.01
CA SER A 296 -8.84 14.67 -8.24
C SER A 296 -9.18 15.05 -9.68
N VAL A 297 -8.67 14.32 -10.68
CA VAL A 297 -8.97 14.57 -12.10
C VAL A 297 -10.45 14.33 -12.41
N LYS A 298 -11.07 13.33 -11.75
CA LYS A 298 -12.46 12.94 -12.00
C LYS A 298 -13.47 13.68 -11.14
N THR A 299 -13.12 14.08 -9.91
CA THR A 299 -14.04 14.77 -9.01
C THR A 299 -13.91 16.28 -9.14
N LYS A 300 -14.94 16.92 -9.70
CA LYS A 300 -14.99 18.38 -9.92
C LYS A 300 -14.84 19.16 -8.61
N GLU A 301 -15.48 18.70 -7.53
CA GLU A 301 -15.42 19.35 -6.21
C GLU A 301 -13.99 19.36 -5.65
N ILE A 302 -13.27 18.24 -5.73
CA ILE A 302 -11.87 18.11 -5.31
C ILE A 302 -11.01 19.04 -6.17
N ARG A 303 -11.15 18.98 -7.50
CA ARG A 303 -10.41 19.84 -8.43
C ARG A 303 -10.62 21.33 -8.15
N VAL A 304 -11.88 21.77 -7.99
CA VAL A 304 -12.21 23.17 -7.70
C VAL A 304 -11.62 23.61 -6.36
N ARG A 305 -11.63 22.73 -5.34
CA ARG A 305 -11.06 23.07 -4.03
C ARG A 305 -9.53 23.17 -4.09
N ILE A 306 -8.85 22.26 -4.78
CA ILE A 306 -7.40 22.33 -5.03
C ILE A 306 -7.05 23.63 -5.75
N LEU A 307 -7.77 23.99 -6.81
CA LEU A 307 -7.54 25.25 -7.54
C LEU A 307 -7.72 26.49 -6.66
N LYS A 308 -8.72 26.49 -5.75
CA LYS A 308 -8.90 27.59 -4.78
C LYS A 308 -7.78 27.67 -3.73
N MET A 309 -7.16 26.53 -3.38
CA MET A 309 -6.02 26.51 -2.46
C MET A 309 -4.73 26.99 -3.13
N LEU A 310 -4.54 26.67 -4.42
CA LEU A 310 -3.38 27.11 -5.21
C LEU A 310 -3.49 28.59 -5.64
N HIS A 311 -4.71 29.07 -5.89
CA HIS A 311 -5.00 30.47 -6.17
C HIS A 311 -5.96 31.03 -5.10
N PRO A 312 -5.48 31.32 -3.88
CA PRO A 312 -6.29 32.04 -2.91
C PRO A 312 -6.65 33.40 -3.52
N LYS A 313 -7.95 33.72 -3.61
CA LYS A 313 -8.36 35.08 -3.94
C LYS A 313 -7.71 36.00 -2.91
N LYS A 314 -6.84 36.91 -3.38
CA LYS A 314 -6.39 38.06 -2.58
C LYS A 314 -7.65 38.87 -2.25
N HIS A 315 -8.02 38.86 -0.97
CA HIS A 315 -8.94 39.84 -0.41
C HIS A 315 -8.15 41.09 -0.04
#